data_AF-A0A961Y6T1-F1
#
_entry.id   AF-A0A961Y6T1-F1
#
_cell.length_a   1.000
_cell.length_b   1.000
_cell.length_c   1.000
_cell.angle_alpha   90.00
_cell.angle_beta   90.00
_cell.angle_gamma   90.00
#
_symmetry.space_group_name_H-M   'P 1'
#
loop_
_entity.id
_entity.type
_entity.pdbx_description
1 polymer ?
#
loop_
_entity_poly.entity_id
_entity_poly.type
_entity_poly.pdbx_seq_one_letter_code
_entity_poly.pdbx_strand_id
1 'polypeptide(L)'
;MSTEITTAFVEQYKANVAMLAQQKASRLRRAVMEESVTGTRAFFEQIGPTEMIARTTRHGDSPLVSTPHDRRAVTLTDYHWGDMVDDQDKARLLIDPTSPYAQNAAMAANRKIDEVIIQAADATAYTGVDGTVATSFDAAMIV
;
A
#
# COMPACT_ATOMS: atom_id res chain seq x y z
N MET A 1 65.09 16.66 3.51
CA MET A 1 63.90 15.78 3.39
C MET A 1 62.67 16.65 3.48
N SER A 2 61.73 16.52 2.54
CA SER A 2 60.64 17.48 2.35
C SER A 2 59.60 17.40 3.48
N THR A 3 59.34 18.54 4.11
CA THR A 3 58.35 18.76 5.18
C THR A 3 56.95 19.00 4.65
N GLU A 4 56.76 19.00 3.32
CA GLU A 4 55.52 19.32 2.63
C GLU A 4 54.66 18.09 2.29
N ILE A 5 54.87 16.95 2.95
CA ILE A 5 54.02 15.75 2.72
C ILE A 5 52.65 15.88 3.41
N THR A 6 52.50 16.81 4.37
CA THR A 6 51.25 17.02 5.10
C THR A 6 50.18 17.80 4.32
N THR A 7 50.52 18.46 3.21
CA THR A 7 49.55 19.08 2.28
C THR A 7 48.85 18.05 1.38
N ALA A 8 49.31 16.80 1.36
CA ALA A 8 48.66 15.69 0.67
C ALA A 8 47.61 14.95 1.51
N PHE A 9 47.33 15.39 2.75
CA PHE A 9 46.12 14.99 3.46
C PHE A 9 44.93 15.75 2.90
N VAL A 10 44.57 15.42 1.66
CA VAL A 10 43.27 15.74 1.09
C VAL A 10 42.26 14.90 1.89
N GLU A 11 41.62 15.53 2.87
CA GLU A 11 40.40 15.01 3.47
C GLU A 11 39.33 15.04 2.38
N GLN A 12 39.34 14.03 1.51
CA GLN A 12 38.26 13.73 0.61
C GLN A 12 37.11 13.18 1.46
N TYR A 13 36.47 14.08 2.23
CA TYR A 13 35.24 13.77 2.95
C TYR A 13 34.25 13.24 1.91
N LYS A 14 33.89 11.96 2.08
CA LYS A 14 33.09 11.13 1.18
C LYS A 14 32.09 11.98 0.38
N ALA A 15 32.33 12.07 -0.93
CA ALA A 15 31.45 12.77 -1.87
C ALA A 15 30.06 12.13 -2.05
N ASN A 16 29.72 11.12 -1.24
CA ASN A 16 28.51 10.33 -1.38
C ASN A 16 27.66 10.44 -0.11
N VAL A 17 26.44 10.94 -0.27
CA VAL A 17 25.39 10.83 0.75
C VAL A 17 25.05 9.35 0.91
N ALA A 18 25.36 8.76 2.07
CA ALA A 18 25.02 7.38 2.38
C ALA A 18 23.58 7.31 2.91
N MET A 19 22.69 6.63 2.18
CA MET A 19 21.35 6.33 2.68
C MET A 19 21.41 5.19 3.71
N LEU A 20 20.67 5.34 4.81
CA LEU A 20 20.47 4.24 5.76
C LEU A 20 19.75 3.07 5.09
N ALA A 21 19.98 1.85 5.60
CA ALA A 21 19.30 0.67 5.10
C ALA A 21 17.79 0.82 5.31
N GLN A 22 17.04 0.83 4.20
CA GLN A 22 15.60 1.00 4.20
C GLN A 22 14.97 0.07 3.17
N GLN A 23 13.68 -0.20 3.36
CA GLN A 23 12.89 -0.97 2.42
C GLN A 23 12.72 -0.18 1.11
N LYS A 24 13.20 -0.77 0.01
CA LYS A 24 13.19 -0.14 -1.31
C LYS A 24 11.86 -0.29 -2.05
N ALA A 25 11.26 -1.48 -2.01
CA ALA A 25 10.02 -1.81 -2.68
C ALA A 25 8.98 -2.30 -1.67
N SER A 26 7.69 -2.04 -1.94
CA SER A 26 6.60 -2.59 -1.13
C SER A 26 6.59 -4.12 -1.22
N ARG A 27 6.39 -4.79 -0.09
CA ARG A 27 6.35 -6.25 0.02
C ARG A 27 4.93 -6.80 -0.16
N LEU A 28 3.92 -6.07 0.31
CA LEU A 28 2.55 -6.56 0.39
C LEU A 28 1.70 -6.14 -0.80
N ARG A 29 2.13 -5.13 -1.56
CA ARG A 29 1.40 -4.67 -2.75
C ARG A 29 1.15 -5.77 -3.79
N ARG A 30 2.08 -6.72 -3.95
CA ARG A 30 1.91 -7.86 -4.87
C ARG A 30 1.00 -8.96 -4.33
N ALA A 31 0.67 -8.92 -3.05
CA ALA A 31 -0.20 -9.91 -2.39
C ALA A 31 -1.68 -9.49 -2.39
N VAL A 32 -1.99 -8.28 -2.86
CA VAL A 32 -3.35 -7.73 -2.90
C VAL A 32 -3.80 -7.50 -4.35
N MET A 33 -5.11 -7.42 -4.55
CA MET A 33 -5.70 -7.02 -5.83
C MET A 33 -5.62 -5.49 -5.97
N GLU A 34 -5.11 -5.01 -7.09
CA GLU A 34 -5.05 -3.58 -7.40
C GLU A 34 -6.13 -3.21 -8.42
N GLU A 35 -6.95 -2.21 -8.06
CA GLU A 35 -7.97 -1.66 -8.96
C GLU A 35 -8.02 -0.13 -8.84
N SER A 36 -8.20 0.56 -9.96
CA SER A 36 -8.36 2.01 -9.99
C SER A 36 -9.80 2.40 -9.70
N VAL A 37 -10.01 3.17 -8.63
CA VAL A 37 -11.32 3.68 -8.23
C VAL A 37 -11.46 5.16 -8.60
N THR A 38 -12.63 5.55 -9.13
CA THR A 38 -13.00 6.95 -9.36
C THR A 38 -14.15 7.34 -8.42
N GLY A 39 -14.05 8.50 -7.77
CA GLY A 39 -15.08 9.03 -6.87
C GLY A 39 -14.74 8.88 -5.38
N THR A 40 -15.63 9.33 -4.51
CA THR A 40 -15.40 9.35 -3.05
C THR A 40 -15.58 7.97 -2.40
N ARG A 41 -16.41 7.10 -2.98
CA ARG A 41 -16.67 5.74 -2.51
C ARG A 41 -16.83 4.79 -3.70
N ALA A 42 -16.30 3.58 -3.56
CA ALA A 42 -16.57 2.47 -4.47
C ALA A 42 -17.22 1.31 -3.72
N PHE A 43 -17.96 0.49 -4.46
CA PHE A 43 -18.61 -0.71 -3.95
C PHE A 43 -18.17 -1.91 -4.78
N PHE A 44 -17.82 -2.99 -4.08
CA PHE A 44 -17.47 -4.29 -4.67
C PHE A 44 -18.53 -5.31 -4.28
N GLU A 45 -19.14 -5.94 -5.28
CA GLU A 45 -20.20 -6.94 -5.06
C GLU A 45 -19.58 -8.29 -4.67
N GLN A 46 -20.23 -8.98 -3.74
CA GLN A 46 -19.84 -10.28 -3.19
C GLN A 46 -21.01 -11.26 -3.35
N ILE A 47 -20.66 -12.51 -3.65
CA ILE A 47 -21.61 -13.60 -3.83
C ILE A 47 -21.18 -14.75 -2.93
N GLY A 48 -22.11 -15.25 -2.12
CA GLY A 48 -21.85 -16.41 -1.26
C GLY A 48 -22.04 -17.76 -1.99
N PRO A 49 -21.49 -18.84 -1.43
CA PRO A 49 -21.60 -20.17 -2.03
C PRO A 49 -23.04 -20.70 -1.94
N THR A 50 -23.43 -21.52 -2.91
CA THR A 50 -24.68 -22.28 -2.90
C THR A 50 -24.41 -23.76 -3.14
N GLU A 51 -25.27 -24.62 -2.59
CA GLU A 51 -25.15 -26.08 -2.74
C GLU A 51 -26.10 -26.62 -3.82
N MET A 52 -25.63 -27.63 -4.54
CA MET A 52 -26.44 -28.33 -5.53
C MET A 52 -27.30 -29.41 -4.87
N ILE A 53 -28.61 -29.40 -5.14
CA ILE A 53 -29.56 -30.36 -4.58
C ILE A 53 -29.71 -31.55 -5.53
N ALA A 54 -29.59 -32.76 -4.98
CA ALA A 54 -29.77 -34.00 -5.74
C ALA A 54 -31.22 -34.14 -6.23
N ARG A 55 -31.39 -34.59 -7.49
CA ARG A 55 -32.71 -34.78 -8.08
C ARG A 55 -33.39 -36.02 -7.49
N THR A 56 -34.38 -35.81 -6.62
CA THR A 56 -35.06 -36.90 -5.89
C THR A 56 -36.22 -37.53 -6.66
N THR A 57 -36.78 -36.85 -7.65
CA THR A 57 -37.93 -37.34 -8.45
C THR A 57 -37.66 -37.28 -9.95
N ARG A 58 -38.35 -38.16 -10.70
CA ARG A 58 -38.33 -38.13 -12.16
C ARG A 58 -39.45 -37.17 -12.62
N HIS A 59 -39.10 -36.19 -13.45
CA HIS A 59 -40.00 -35.14 -13.97
C HIS A 59 -40.52 -34.14 -12.92
N GLY A 60 -39.87 -34.01 -11.76
CA GLY A 60 -40.16 -32.93 -10.82
C GLY A 60 -39.54 -31.61 -11.25
N ASP A 61 -40.13 -30.51 -10.78
CA ASP A 61 -39.60 -29.16 -10.99
C ASP A 61 -38.22 -29.01 -10.35
N SER A 62 -37.36 -28.23 -11.00
CA SER A 62 -36.03 -27.92 -10.44
C SER A 62 -36.17 -26.96 -9.26
N PRO A 63 -35.56 -27.25 -8.10
CA PRO A 63 -35.66 -26.37 -6.95
C PRO A 63 -34.99 -25.03 -7.24
N LEU A 64 -35.65 -23.95 -6.83
CA LEU A 64 -35.10 -22.60 -6.86
C LEU A 64 -34.14 -22.43 -5.67
N VAL A 65 -32.87 -22.25 -5.97
CA VAL A 65 -31.84 -21.92 -4.96
C VAL A 65 -31.57 -20.42 -5.04
N SER A 66 -31.67 -19.72 -3.90
CA SER A 66 -31.36 -18.30 -3.81
C SER A 66 -29.92 -18.11 -3.35
N THR A 67 -29.13 -17.43 -4.17
CA THR A 67 -27.75 -17.09 -3.85
C THR A 67 -27.71 -15.86 -2.96
N PRO A 68 -27.02 -15.88 -1.81
CA PRO A 68 -26.85 -14.70 -0.98
C PRO A 68 -25.91 -13.70 -1.68
N HIS A 69 -26.35 -12.45 -1.76
CA HIS A 69 -25.59 -11.32 -2.27
C HIS A 69 -25.28 -10.34 -1.15
N ASP A 70 -24.08 -9.78 -1.17
CA ASP A 70 -23.67 -8.66 -0.32
C ASP A 70 -22.75 -7.72 -1.11
N ARG A 71 -22.48 -6.53 -0.59
CA ARG A 71 -21.52 -5.59 -1.18
C ARG A 71 -20.63 -4.99 -0.12
N ARG A 72 -19.39 -4.67 -0.50
CA ARG A 72 -18.39 -4.04 0.36
C ARG A 72 -18.06 -2.64 -0.13
N ALA A 73 -18.11 -1.66 0.77
CA ALA A 73 -17.73 -0.27 0.49
C ALA A 73 -16.24 -0.03 0.74
N VAL A 74 -15.62 0.78 -0.12
CA VAL A 74 -14.24 1.26 -0.01
C VAL A 74 -14.23 2.79 -0.11
N THR A 75 -13.36 3.42 0.68
CA THR A 75 -13.18 4.88 0.74
C THR A 75 -11.73 5.22 0.42
N LEU A 76 -11.49 6.43 -0.10
CA LEU A 76 -10.15 6.91 -0.45
C LEU A 76 -9.55 7.69 0.72
N THR A 77 -8.24 7.51 0.93
CA THR A 77 -7.46 8.26 1.92
C THR A 77 -6.19 8.80 1.25
N ASP A 78 -5.95 10.11 1.42
CA ASP A 78 -4.83 10.79 0.79
C ASP A 78 -3.60 10.86 1.72
N TYR A 79 -2.41 10.66 1.14
CA TYR A 79 -1.12 10.79 1.83
C TYR A 79 -0.21 11.73 1.04
N HIS A 80 0.50 12.61 1.74
CA HIS A 80 1.43 13.57 1.14
C HIS A 80 2.83 13.41 1.73
N TRP A 81 3.83 13.67 0.90
CA TRP A 81 5.22 13.79 1.31
C TRP A 81 5.82 14.99 0.57
N GLY A 82 6.51 15.87 1.30
CA GLY A 82 7.12 17.06 0.73
C GLY A 82 8.42 17.39 1.45
N ASP A 83 9.47 17.53 0.66
CA ASP A 83 10.77 18.03 1.10
C ASP A 83 11.26 19.04 0.06
N MET A 84 11.55 20.25 0.50
CA MET A 84 11.88 21.39 -0.37
C MET A 84 13.35 21.73 -0.24
N VAL A 85 14.01 21.93 -1.38
CA VAL A 85 15.40 22.39 -1.46
C VAL A 85 15.41 23.70 -2.25
N ASP A 86 16.03 24.73 -1.68
CA ASP A 86 16.20 26.02 -2.35
C ASP A 86 17.34 25.95 -3.37
N ASP A 87 17.17 26.61 -4.52
CA ASP A 87 18.16 26.71 -5.59
C ASP A 87 19.43 27.45 -5.12
N GLN A 88 19.31 28.40 -4.18
CA GLN A 88 20.47 29.10 -3.60
C GLN A 88 21.36 28.16 -2.77
N ASP A 89 20.74 27.23 -2.04
CA ASP A 89 21.46 26.23 -1.25
C ASP A 89 22.05 25.14 -2.16
N LYS A 90 21.34 24.78 -3.25
CA LYS A 90 21.85 23.87 -4.27
C LYS A 90 23.15 24.36 -4.91
N ALA A 91 23.29 25.67 -5.15
CA ALA A 91 24.51 26.26 -5.71
C ALA A 91 25.70 26.26 -4.74
N ARG A 92 25.44 26.16 -3.42
CA ARG A 92 26.45 26.13 -2.37
C ARG A 92 26.83 24.72 -1.93
N LEU A 93 26.07 23.70 -2.33
CA LEU A 93 26.32 22.31 -2.01
C LEU A 93 27.25 21.67 -3.06
N LEU A 94 28.26 20.92 -2.58
CA LEU A 94 29.20 20.19 -3.42
C LEU A 94 28.55 18.97 -4.11
N ILE A 95 27.44 18.47 -3.57
CA ILE A 95 26.73 17.26 -4.00
C ILE A 95 25.26 17.63 -4.15
N ASP A 96 24.62 17.20 -5.23
CA ASP A 96 23.18 17.40 -5.45
C ASP A 96 22.37 16.40 -4.61
N PRO A 97 21.65 16.83 -3.55
CA PRO A 97 20.90 15.92 -2.68
C PRO A 97 19.53 15.53 -3.25
N THR A 98 19.11 16.12 -4.38
CA THR A 98 17.77 15.90 -4.94
C THR A 98 17.51 14.44 -5.31
N SER A 99 18.50 13.73 -5.84
CA SER A 99 18.38 12.30 -6.17
C SER A 99 18.26 11.41 -4.92
N PRO A 100 19.12 11.54 -3.88
CA PRO A 100 18.90 10.88 -2.59
C PRO A 100 17.55 11.16 -1.94
N TYR A 101 17.04 12.40 -2.04
CA TYR A 101 15.72 12.76 -1.49
C TYR A 101 14.58 12.11 -2.26
N ALA A 102 14.63 12.10 -3.59
CA ALA A 102 13.65 11.40 -4.41
C ALA A 102 13.65 9.88 -4.12
N GLN A 103 14.83 9.28 -3.92
CA GLN A 103 14.94 7.88 -3.52
C GLN A 103 14.34 7.63 -2.14
N ASN A 104 14.63 8.50 -1.17
CA ASN A 104 14.05 8.40 0.18
C ASN A 104 12.53 8.57 0.17
N ALA A 105 12.00 9.46 -0.67
CA ALA A 105 10.57 9.66 -0.88
C ALA A 105 9.90 8.39 -1.40
N ALA A 106 10.47 7.77 -2.43
CA ALA A 106 9.96 6.51 -2.97
C ALA A 106 9.98 5.38 -1.92
N MET A 107 11.06 5.29 -1.11
CA MET A 107 11.15 4.32 -0.01
C MET A 107 10.11 4.60 1.08
N ALA A 108 9.85 5.86 1.41
CA ALA A 108 8.82 6.25 2.38
C ALA A 108 7.41 5.89 1.90
N ALA A 109 7.09 6.19 0.63
CA ALA A 109 5.82 5.82 0.01
C ALA A 109 5.60 4.30 0.05
N ASN A 110 6.62 3.52 -0.30
CA ASN A 110 6.53 2.05 -0.30
C ASN A 110 6.29 1.46 1.10
N ARG A 111 6.87 2.05 2.15
CA ARG A 111 6.57 1.66 3.54
C ARG A 111 5.15 2.02 3.93
N LYS A 112 4.68 3.21 3.53
CA LYS A 112 3.32 3.65 3.87
C LYS A 112 2.26 2.78 3.20
N ILE A 113 2.50 2.33 1.97
CA ILE A 113 1.64 1.35 1.29
C ILE A 113 1.52 0.07 2.13
N ASP A 114 2.64 -0.51 2.56
CA ASP A 114 2.61 -1.74 3.35
C ASP A 114 1.94 -1.54 4.71
N GLU A 115 2.19 -0.42 5.39
CA GLU A 115 1.54 -0.07 6.66
C GLU A 115 0.01 0.00 6.52
N VAL A 116 -0.47 0.66 5.45
CA VAL A 116 -1.90 0.77 5.16
C VAL A 116 -2.50 -0.61 4.86
N ILE A 117 -1.81 -1.46 4.11
CA ILE A 117 -2.27 -2.82 3.82
C ILE A 117 -2.39 -3.64 5.12
N ILE A 118 -1.39 -3.60 6.00
CA ILE A 118 -1.42 -4.32 7.29
C ILE A 118 -2.58 -3.81 8.15
N GLN A 119 -2.71 -2.49 8.27
CA GLN A 119 -3.79 -1.90 9.06
C GLN A 119 -5.17 -2.27 8.51
N ALA A 120 -5.33 -2.27 7.18
CA ALA A 120 -6.58 -2.61 6.52
C ALA A 120 -6.93 -4.11 6.62
N ALA A 121 -5.94 -4.99 6.81
CA ALA A 121 -6.18 -6.43 6.96
C ALA A 121 -7.00 -6.75 8.22
N ASP A 122 -6.73 -6.07 9.33
CA ASP A 122 -7.43 -6.25 10.61
C ASP A 122 -8.58 -5.24 10.81
N ALA A 123 -8.78 -4.32 9.86
CA ALA A 123 -9.77 -3.26 9.98
C ALA A 123 -11.21 -3.76 9.78
N THR A 124 -12.16 -3.07 10.41
CA THR A 124 -13.59 -3.30 10.18
C THR A 124 -13.96 -2.99 8.73
N ALA A 125 -14.60 -3.96 8.06
CA ALA A 125 -15.18 -3.77 6.74
C ALA A 125 -16.58 -3.16 6.86
N TYR A 126 -16.98 -2.37 5.87
CA TYR A 126 -18.33 -1.83 5.79
C TYR A 126 -19.06 -2.49 4.62
N THR A 127 -20.21 -3.10 4.91
CA THR A 127 -21.02 -3.89 3.97
C THR A 127 -22.45 -3.34 3.85
N GLY A 128 -23.24 -3.93 2.96
CA GLY A 128 -24.62 -3.55 2.70
C GLY A 128 -24.80 -2.41 1.69
N VAL A 129 -26.05 -2.17 1.30
CA VAL A 129 -26.45 -1.28 0.20
C VAL A 129 -25.84 0.13 0.32
N ASP A 130 -25.86 0.69 1.54
CA ASP A 130 -25.34 2.02 1.87
C ASP A 130 -23.91 1.99 2.46
N GLY A 131 -23.33 0.79 2.66
CA GLY A 131 -22.00 0.63 3.26
C GLY A 131 -21.92 1.15 4.70
N THR A 132 -22.96 0.87 5.50
CA THR A 132 -23.07 1.28 6.91
C THR A 132 -23.02 0.11 7.87
N VAL A 133 -23.15 -1.13 7.39
CA VAL A 133 -23.10 -2.33 8.23
C VAL A 133 -21.64 -2.65 8.53
N ALA A 134 -21.25 -2.55 9.79
CA ALA A 134 -19.88 -2.85 10.23
C ALA A 134 -19.70 -4.36 10.41
N THR A 135 -18.79 -4.96 9.63
CA THR A 135 -18.32 -6.33 9.78
C THR A 135 -16.88 -6.30 10.30
N SER A 136 -16.71 -6.50 11.60
CA SER A 136 -15.40 -6.55 12.25
C SER A 136 -14.66 -7.82 11.89
N PHE A 137 -13.33 -7.76 11.81
CA PHE A 137 -12.49 -8.95 11.77
C PHE A 137 -12.68 -9.71 13.10
N ASP A 138 -13.39 -10.84 13.07
CA ASP A 138 -13.52 -11.73 14.21
C ASP A 138 -12.43 -12.83 14.14
N ALA A 139 -12.01 -13.32 15.31
CA ALA A 139 -11.02 -14.39 15.39
C ALA A 139 -11.52 -15.75 14.86
N ALA A 140 -12.80 -15.85 14.47
CA ALA A 140 -13.40 -17.06 13.90
C ALA A 140 -13.36 -17.07 12.34
N MET A 141 -13.02 -15.95 11.71
CA MET A 141 -12.79 -15.84 10.26
C MET A 141 -11.38 -16.22 9.81
N ILE A 142 -10.54 -16.73 10.73
CA ILE A 142 -9.29 -17.41 10.37
C ILE A 142 -9.69 -18.79 9.81
N VAL A 143 -9.62 -18.92 8.49
CA VAL A 143 -9.62 -20.21 7.80
C VAL A 143 -8.33 -20.97 8.12
#